data_AF-A0A8J2M6N6-F1
#
_entry.id   AF-A0A8J2M6N6-F1
#
_cell.length_a   1.000
_cell.length_b   1.000
_cell.length_c   1.000
_cell.angle_alpha   90.00
_cell.angle_beta   90.00
_cell.angle_gamma   90.00
#
_symmetry.space_group_name_H-M   'P 1'
#
loop_
_entity.id
_entity.type
_entity.pdbx_description
1 polymer ?
#
loop_
_entity_poly.entity_id
_entity_poly.type
_entity_poly.pdbx_seq_one_letter_code
_entity_poly.pdbx_strand_id
1 'polypeptide(L)'
;MRHRVLYQISRFHSLLAASSERSSVWDIFASIALVRPPIIAPPMNDIEKRYSDFMLQRELEDSLRCDFELRQLRDERLLKERERLKMAGEEANLQEEIGILASVDEENWRRQADRIRKELAIGDLTKFSKADSRSLQRKIDEFLVLIVCQKFGRKDGYHSPWHLPQLRNLPGESLKQTSERCLKELFTTEVHGKGISNAPFSVYFYSYPAQLRQRLKTQSRGAAVFFFKALYPNRVPPMVNKDEVADYKWVSAEEFAAIMIHKTSYLRAVSTLFPSYLLTKNSLEYAKETESQKNRSKIEVQVQSC
;
A
#
# COMPACT_ATOMS: atom_id res chain seq x y z
N MET A 1 -33.86 -18.57 -40.45
CA MET A 1 -32.79 -17.59 -40.18
C MET A 1 -32.33 -17.71 -38.74
N ARG A 2 -31.20 -18.40 -38.50
CA ARG A 2 -30.47 -18.42 -37.21
C ARG A 2 -28.99 -18.59 -37.55
N HIS A 3 -28.23 -17.51 -37.60
CA HIS A 3 -26.78 -17.57 -37.80
C HIS A 3 -26.09 -17.90 -36.47
N ARG A 4 -25.52 -19.10 -36.39
CA ARG A 4 -24.51 -19.43 -35.36
C ARG A 4 -23.15 -18.96 -35.88
N VAL A 5 -22.62 -17.89 -35.31
CA VAL A 5 -21.23 -17.47 -35.52
C VAL A 5 -20.36 -18.33 -34.60
N LEU A 6 -19.71 -19.34 -35.16
CA LEU A 6 -18.65 -20.09 -34.49
C LEU A 6 -17.35 -19.27 -34.59
N TYR A 7 -16.96 -18.62 -33.49
CA TYR A 7 -15.62 -18.07 -33.38
C TYR A 7 -14.61 -19.23 -33.24
N GLN A 8 -13.91 -19.54 -34.32
CA GLN A 8 -12.71 -20.37 -34.27
C GLN A 8 -11.63 -19.61 -33.49
N ILE A 9 -11.41 -19.99 -32.24
CA ILE A 9 -10.23 -19.59 -31.48
C ILE A 9 -9.08 -20.45 -31.98
N SER A 10 -8.25 -19.90 -32.86
CA SER A 10 -6.98 -20.51 -33.26
C SER A 10 -6.05 -20.59 -32.05
N ARG A 11 -6.00 -21.76 -31.40
CA ARG A 11 -5.00 -22.08 -30.38
C ARG A 11 -3.65 -22.25 -31.07
N PHE A 12 -2.82 -21.22 -31.06
CA PHE A 12 -1.40 -21.37 -31.37
C PHE A 12 -0.68 -22.01 -30.17
N HIS A 13 -0.67 -23.34 -30.13
CA HIS A 13 0.33 -24.07 -29.36
C HIS A 13 1.65 -24.07 -30.15
N SER A 14 2.56 -23.16 -29.83
CA SER A 14 3.95 -23.29 -30.26
C SER A 14 4.71 -24.12 -29.24
N LEU A 15 4.61 -25.45 -29.37
CA LEU A 15 5.57 -26.41 -28.83
C LEU A 15 6.69 -26.57 -29.85
N LEU A 16 7.60 -25.61 -29.92
CA LEU A 16 8.89 -25.71 -30.62
C LEU A 16 9.70 -24.46 -30.26
N ALA A 17 10.52 -24.58 -29.21
CA ALA A 17 11.62 -23.65 -28.98
C ALA A 17 12.68 -23.93 -30.04
N ALA A 18 12.42 -23.45 -31.26
CA ALA A 18 13.43 -23.41 -32.31
C ALA A 18 14.48 -22.37 -31.89
N SER A 19 15.73 -22.82 -31.74
CA SER A 19 16.91 -21.99 -31.61
C SER A 19 17.05 -21.11 -32.87
N SER A 20 16.40 -19.96 -32.81
CA SER A 20 16.50 -18.94 -33.83
C SER A 20 17.47 -17.89 -33.29
N GLU A 21 18.67 -17.83 -33.87
CA GLU A 21 19.57 -16.66 -33.75
C GLU A 21 18.89 -15.46 -34.42
N ARG A 22 17.83 -14.94 -33.79
CA ARG A 22 17.32 -13.61 -34.09
C ARG A 22 18.20 -12.67 -33.31
N SER A 23 19.03 -11.91 -34.02
CA SER A 23 19.71 -10.73 -33.48
C SER A 23 18.69 -9.93 -32.65
N SER A 24 18.78 -10.02 -31.32
CA SER A 24 17.73 -9.48 -30.46
C SER A 24 17.80 -7.97 -30.55
N VAL A 25 16.85 -7.37 -31.25
CA VAL A 25 16.75 -5.91 -31.40
C VAL A 25 16.53 -5.23 -30.04
N TRP A 26 16.09 -5.97 -29.02
CA TRP A 26 15.80 -5.47 -27.69
C TRP A 26 16.52 -6.29 -26.62
N ASP A 27 17.15 -5.61 -25.67
CA ASP A 27 17.61 -6.24 -24.44
C ASP A 27 16.41 -6.51 -23.53
N ILE A 28 16.34 -7.72 -23.00
CA ILE A 28 15.25 -8.15 -22.13
C ILE A 28 15.64 -7.92 -20.67
N PHE A 29 14.81 -7.20 -19.94
CA PHE A 29 14.95 -6.95 -18.50
C PHE A 29 13.70 -7.45 -17.77
N ALA A 30 13.90 -8.00 -16.58
CA ALA A 30 12.83 -8.24 -15.63
C ALA A 30 12.95 -7.23 -14.49
N SER A 31 11.85 -6.58 -14.14
CA SER A 31 11.73 -5.67 -13.02
C SER A 31 10.72 -6.21 -12.02
N ILE A 32 10.95 -5.95 -10.74
CA ILE A 32 10.11 -6.41 -9.65
C ILE A 32 9.59 -5.23 -8.82
N ALA A 33 8.27 -5.11 -8.76
CA ALA A 33 7.57 -4.23 -7.84
C ALA A 33 7.39 -4.97 -6.51
N LEU A 34 8.32 -4.73 -5.58
CA LEU A 34 8.21 -5.25 -4.22
C LEU A 34 7.26 -4.35 -3.42
N VAL A 35 6.13 -4.91 -3.01
CA VAL A 35 5.04 -4.20 -2.35
C VAL A 35 4.93 -4.65 -0.90
N ARG A 36 4.96 -3.70 0.03
CA ARG A 36 4.59 -3.90 1.42
C ARG A 36 3.09 -3.59 1.56
N PRO A 37 2.25 -4.57 1.95
CA PRO A 37 0.82 -4.34 2.17
C PRO A 37 0.56 -3.50 3.43
N PRO A 38 -0.61 -2.85 3.56
CA PRO A 38 -1.00 -2.17 4.79
C PRO A 38 -1.02 -3.15 5.97
N ILE A 39 -0.51 -2.72 7.12
CA ILE A 39 -0.50 -3.51 8.37
C ILE A 39 -1.79 -3.29 9.16
N ILE A 40 -2.36 -2.08 9.08
CA ILE A 40 -3.61 -1.71 9.72
C ILE A 40 -4.65 -1.34 8.67
N ALA A 41 -5.92 -1.36 9.06
CA ALA A 41 -6.99 -0.84 8.22
C ALA A 41 -6.80 0.69 8.00
N PRO A 42 -7.05 1.20 6.78
CA PRO A 42 -7.08 2.63 6.53
C PRO A 42 -8.13 3.34 7.40
N PRO A 43 -7.90 4.61 7.78
CA PRO A 43 -8.89 5.38 8.51
C PRO A 43 -10.14 5.61 7.65
N MET A 44 -11.31 5.60 8.29
CA MET A 44 -12.58 5.87 7.63
C MET A 44 -12.66 7.33 7.14
N ASN A 45 -13.23 7.52 5.96
CA ASN A 45 -13.61 8.84 5.45
C ASN A 45 -14.81 9.42 6.22
N ASP A 46 -15.07 10.72 6.10
CA ASP A 46 -16.17 11.37 6.85
C ASP A 46 -17.56 10.79 6.53
N ILE A 47 -17.79 10.41 5.27
CA ILE A 47 -19.04 9.75 4.85
C ILE A 47 -19.15 8.36 5.48
N GLU A 48 -18.04 7.60 5.50
CA GLU A 48 -17.99 6.27 6.08
C GLU A 48 -18.20 6.32 7.59
N LYS A 49 -17.65 7.33 8.29
CA LYS A 49 -17.91 7.56 9.71
C LYS A 49 -19.39 7.82 9.97
N ARG A 50 -20.00 8.78 9.26
CA ARG A 50 -21.44 9.07 9.40
C ARG A 50 -22.31 7.85 9.14
N TYR A 51 -21.97 7.06 8.12
CA TYR A 51 -22.69 5.83 7.82
C TYR A 51 -22.49 4.78 8.91
N SER A 52 -21.26 4.62 9.42
CA SER A 52 -20.96 3.72 10.53
C SER A 52 -21.75 4.09 11.79
N ASP A 53 -21.80 5.38 12.12
CA ASP A 53 -22.54 5.88 13.29
C ASP A 53 -24.05 5.63 13.13
N PHE A 54 -24.60 5.90 11.94
CA PHE A 54 -26.00 5.60 11.61
C PHE A 54 -26.31 4.10 11.72
N MET A 55 -25.44 3.25 11.18
CA MET A 55 -25.62 1.79 11.26
C MET A 55 -25.56 1.29 12.71
N LEU A 56 -24.64 1.83 13.52
CA LEU A 56 -24.53 1.49 14.94
C LEU A 56 -25.76 1.95 15.74
N GLN A 57 -26.30 3.13 15.45
CA GLN A 57 -27.51 3.62 16.08
C GLN A 57 -28.71 2.71 15.74
N ARG A 58 -28.85 2.36 14.46
CA ARG A 58 -29.91 1.44 14.02
C ARG A 58 -29.76 0.07 14.67
N GLU A 59 -28.54 -0.46 14.75
CA GLU A 59 -28.28 -1.74 15.42
C GLU A 59 -28.72 -1.67 16.89
N LEU A 60 -28.43 -0.58 17.59
CA LEU A 60 -28.86 -0.38 18.98
C LEU A 60 -30.38 -0.30 19.11
N GLU A 61 -31.07 0.45 18.24
CA GLU A 61 -32.53 0.58 18.24
C GLU A 61 -33.26 -0.73 17.92
N ASP A 62 -32.71 -1.52 16.99
CA ASP A 62 -33.28 -2.82 16.58
C ASP A 62 -32.90 -3.96 17.56
N SER A 63 -31.94 -3.74 18.46
CA SER A 63 -31.43 -4.76 19.37
C SER A 63 -32.27 -4.94 20.65
N LEU A 64 -32.24 -6.16 21.19
CA LEU A 64 -32.74 -6.44 22.53
C LEU A 64 -31.67 -6.13 23.57
N ARG A 65 -32.10 -5.85 24.81
CA ARG A 65 -31.18 -5.64 25.93
C ARG A 65 -30.31 -6.88 26.14
N CYS A 66 -29.00 -6.66 26.19
CA CYS A 66 -28.03 -7.72 26.46
C CYS A 66 -27.95 -8.04 27.96
N ASP A 67 -27.34 -9.18 28.30
CA ASP A 67 -27.21 -9.63 29.69
C ASP A 67 -26.49 -8.61 30.58
N PHE A 68 -25.53 -7.87 30.03
CA PHE A 68 -24.82 -6.81 30.76
C PHE A 68 -25.76 -5.66 31.13
N GLU A 69 -26.60 -5.19 30.21
CA GLU A 69 -27.58 -4.13 30.47
C GLU A 69 -28.66 -4.60 31.45
N LEU A 70 -29.12 -5.85 31.30
CA LEU A 70 -30.09 -6.45 32.24
C LEU A 70 -29.50 -6.54 33.66
N ARG A 71 -28.23 -6.91 33.79
CA ARG A 71 -27.50 -6.91 35.06
C ARG A 71 -27.37 -5.51 35.63
N GLN A 72 -26.99 -4.52 34.82
CA GLN A 72 -26.86 -3.13 35.26
C GLN A 72 -28.18 -2.58 35.83
N LEU A 73 -29.31 -2.86 35.16
CA LEU A 73 -30.64 -2.46 35.65
C LEU A 73 -31.04 -3.16 36.93
N ARG A 74 -30.66 -4.44 37.08
CA ARG A 74 -30.89 -5.21 38.31
C ARG A 74 -30.09 -4.60 39.46
N ASP A 75 -28.80 -4.33 39.24
CA ASP A 75 -27.92 -3.77 40.24
C ASP A 75 -28.40 -2.37 40.69
N GLU A 76 -28.80 -1.50 39.74
CA GLU A 76 -29.38 -0.19 40.05
C GLU A 76 -30.66 -0.27 40.89
N ARG A 77 -31.51 -1.28 40.62
CA ARG A 77 -32.73 -1.52 41.40
C ARG A 77 -32.40 -1.93 42.83
N LEU A 78 -31.45 -2.86 43.00
CA LEU A 78 -31.02 -3.33 44.31
C LEU A 78 -30.35 -2.20 45.13
N LEU A 79 -29.55 -1.33 44.48
CA LEU A 79 -28.96 -0.17 45.15
C LEU A 79 -30.02 0.81 45.67
N LYS A 80 -31.02 1.16 44.84
CA LYS A 80 -32.10 2.07 45.24
C LYS A 80 -32.92 1.52 46.40
N GLU A 81 -33.18 0.21 46.39
CA GLU A 81 -33.92 -0.43 47.48
C GLU A 81 -33.10 -0.43 48.77
N ARG A 82 -31.80 -0.71 48.68
CA ARG A 82 -30.89 -0.61 49.82
C ARG A 82 -30.85 0.80 50.42
N GLU A 83 -30.84 1.82 49.58
CA GLU A 83 -30.86 3.22 50.02
C GLU A 83 -32.18 3.56 50.75
N ARG A 84 -33.32 3.10 50.23
CA ARG A 84 -34.63 3.28 50.88
C ARG A 84 -34.70 2.62 52.25
N LEU A 85 -34.28 1.37 52.36
CA LEU A 85 -34.28 0.63 53.62
C LEU A 85 -33.35 1.28 54.66
N LYS A 86 -32.18 1.75 54.24
CA LYS A 86 -31.28 2.55 55.09
C LYS A 86 -31.95 3.82 55.61
N MET A 87 -32.70 4.53 54.76
CA MET A 87 -33.42 5.75 55.16
C MET A 87 -34.62 5.45 56.08
N ALA A 88 -35.23 4.28 55.95
CA ALA A 88 -36.33 3.82 56.81
C ALA A 88 -35.85 3.29 58.18
N GLY A 89 -34.53 3.12 58.38
CA GLY A 89 -33.96 2.61 59.63
C GLY A 89 -34.17 1.11 59.86
N GLU A 90 -34.62 0.38 58.84
CA GLU A 90 -34.76 -1.07 58.88
C GLU A 90 -33.43 -1.75 58.48
N GLU A 91 -33.08 -2.86 59.14
CA GLU A 91 -31.93 -3.65 58.72
C GLU A 91 -32.18 -4.14 57.28
N ALA A 92 -31.25 -3.80 56.38
CA ALA A 92 -31.37 -4.08 54.96
C ALA A 92 -31.22 -5.58 54.67
N ASN A 93 -32.26 -6.37 54.96
CA ASN A 93 -32.42 -7.74 54.50
C ASN A 93 -32.77 -7.72 53.00
N LEU A 94 -31.76 -7.44 52.19
CA LEU A 94 -31.86 -7.59 50.74
C LEU A 94 -32.03 -9.08 50.42
N GLN A 95 -33.03 -9.39 49.60
CA GLN A 95 -33.37 -10.75 49.18
C GLN A 95 -32.28 -11.36 48.26
N GLU A 96 -31.41 -10.53 47.69
CA GLU A 96 -30.31 -10.92 46.81
C GLU A 96 -29.02 -10.22 47.26
N GLU A 97 -27.90 -10.95 47.29
CA GLU A 97 -26.58 -10.38 47.56
C GLU A 97 -26.08 -9.57 46.35
N ILE A 98 -25.69 -8.32 46.61
CA ILE A 98 -25.03 -7.47 45.61
C ILE A 98 -23.57 -7.91 45.52
N GLY A 99 -23.21 -8.61 44.44
CA GLY A 99 -21.82 -8.96 44.11
C GLY A 99 -21.02 -7.75 43.61
N ILE A 100 -20.09 -7.99 42.68
CA ILE A 100 -19.41 -6.89 41.98
C ILE A 100 -20.44 -6.18 41.10
N LEU A 101 -20.52 -4.85 41.18
CA LEU A 101 -21.45 -4.03 40.41
C LEU A 101 -21.01 -3.97 38.93
N ALA A 102 -21.96 -4.05 37.99
CA ALA A 102 -21.67 -3.95 36.55
C ALA A 102 -20.89 -2.67 36.18
N SER A 103 -21.14 -1.54 36.85
CA SER A 103 -20.41 -0.29 36.61
C SER A 103 -18.95 -0.33 37.09
N VAL A 104 -18.62 -1.13 38.11
CA VAL A 104 -17.24 -1.34 38.57
C VAL A 104 -16.47 -2.16 37.54
N ASP A 105 -17.10 -3.20 36.99
CA ASP A 105 -16.53 -3.98 35.88
C ASP A 105 -16.26 -3.08 34.65
N GLU A 106 -17.23 -2.24 34.29
CA GLU A 106 -17.09 -1.29 33.19
C GLU A 106 -15.92 -0.31 33.40
N GLU A 107 -15.78 0.24 34.60
CA GLU A 107 -14.67 1.13 34.95
C GLU A 107 -13.32 0.43 34.84
N ASN A 108 -13.24 -0.82 35.31
CA ASN A 108 -12.02 -1.64 35.21
C ASN A 108 -11.67 -1.92 33.75
N TRP A 109 -12.66 -2.25 32.91
CA TRP A 109 -12.44 -2.43 31.47
C TRP A 109 -11.99 -1.15 30.77
N ARG A 110 -12.59 0.00 31.11
CA ARG A 110 -12.17 1.31 30.59
C ARG A 110 -10.72 1.62 30.97
N ARG A 111 -10.34 1.44 32.24
CA ARG A 111 -8.96 1.62 32.71
C ARG A 111 -7.97 0.71 31.96
N GLN A 112 -8.33 -0.56 31.78
CA GLN A 112 -7.49 -1.51 31.05
C GLN A 112 -7.39 -1.15 29.56
N ALA A 113 -8.47 -0.72 28.94
CA ALA A 113 -8.47 -0.26 27.55
C ALA A 113 -7.59 0.98 27.37
N ASP A 114 -7.68 1.96 28.27
CA ASP A 114 -6.83 3.15 28.25
C ASP A 114 -5.36 2.82 28.43
N ARG A 115 -5.05 1.88 29.34
CA ARG A 115 -3.69 1.37 29.51
C ARG A 115 -3.16 0.77 28.20
N ILE A 116 -3.91 -0.13 27.57
CA ILE A 116 -3.50 -0.78 26.31
C ILE A 116 -3.36 0.25 25.19
N ARG A 117 -4.30 1.20 25.06
CA ARG A 117 -4.23 2.27 24.05
C ARG A 117 -2.96 3.11 24.21
N LYS A 118 -2.57 3.44 25.45
CA LYS A 118 -1.35 4.18 25.75
C LYS A 118 -0.09 3.35 25.49
N GLU A 119 -0.03 2.11 25.96
CA GLU A 119 1.12 1.21 25.78
C GLU A 119 1.41 0.92 24.30
N LEU A 120 0.36 0.67 23.50
CA LEU A 120 0.48 0.33 22.08
C LEU A 120 0.32 1.53 21.13
N ALA A 121 0.08 2.74 21.66
CA ALA A 121 -0.19 3.96 20.91
C ALA A 121 -1.30 3.78 19.83
N ILE A 122 -2.34 3.02 20.16
CA ILE A 122 -3.42 2.68 19.21
C ILE A 122 -4.13 3.97 18.77
N GLY A 123 -4.16 4.20 17.46
CA GLY A 123 -4.81 5.38 16.85
C GLY A 123 -3.90 6.59 16.64
N ASP A 124 -2.68 6.58 17.19
CA ASP A 124 -1.71 7.66 16.94
C ASP A 124 -0.83 7.32 15.72
N LEU A 125 -1.33 7.68 14.53
CA LEU A 125 -0.60 7.48 13.27
C LEU A 125 0.57 8.45 13.09
N THR A 126 0.67 9.51 13.90
CA THR A 126 1.69 10.55 13.73
C THR A 126 3.11 9.99 13.89
N LYS A 127 3.27 9.02 14.80
CA LYS A 127 4.53 8.28 15.04
C LYS A 127 5.01 7.54 13.80
N PHE A 128 4.10 7.06 12.97
CA PHE A 128 4.40 6.29 11.76
C PHE A 128 4.38 7.16 10.49
N SER A 129 3.79 8.35 10.52
CA SER A 129 3.75 9.24 9.35
C SER A 129 5.10 9.89 9.05
N LYS A 130 5.94 10.17 10.06
CA LYS A 130 7.22 10.91 9.91
C LYS A 130 8.46 10.02 9.91
N ALA A 131 8.29 8.70 9.89
CA ALA A 131 9.42 7.78 9.91
C ALA A 131 10.25 7.88 8.62
N ASP A 132 11.53 7.51 8.73
CA ASP A 132 12.51 7.52 7.64
C ASP A 132 11.98 6.81 6.38
N SER A 133 12.30 7.33 5.20
CA SER A 133 11.87 6.79 3.90
C SER A 133 12.34 5.35 3.65
N ARG A 134 13.36 4.89 4.40
CA ARG A 134 13.87 3.52 4.38
C ARG A 134 13.14 2.59 5.36
N SER A 135 12.40 3.14 6.32
CA SER A 135 11.69 2.35 7.33
C SER A 135 10.39 1.76 6.77
N LEU A 136 10.16 0.47 7.06
CA LEU A 136 8.90 -0.23 6.78
C LEU A 136 7.78 0.11 7.77
N GLN A 137 8.13 0.73 8.89
CA GLN A 137 7.17 1.16 9.89
C GLN A 137 6.55 2.52 9.54
N ARG A 138 6.94 3.13 8.42
CA ARG A 138 6.27 4.37 7.97
C ARG A 138 4.92 4.06 7.31
N LYS A 139 3.96 5.00 7.39
CA LYS A 139 2.65 4.94 6.72
C LYS A 139 2.00 3.55 6.78
N ILE A 140 1.76 3.07 8.01
CA ILE A 140 1.41 1.67 8.24
C ILE A 140 0.05 1.25 7.66
N ASP A 141 -0.81 2.22 7.40
CA ASP A 141 -2.14 2.18 6.79
C ASP A 141 -2.13 2.13 5.26
N GLU A 142 -0.99 2.43 4.62
CA GLU A 142 -0.86 2.44 3.15
C GLU A 142 -0.05 1.24 2.62
N PHE A 143 -0.24 0.94 1.34
CA PHE A 143 0.69 0.10 0.60
C PHE A 143 1.93 0.94 0.26
N LEU A 144 3.10 0.33 0.40
CA LEU A 144 4.36 0.97 0.02
C LEU A 144 5.05 0.13 -1.05
N VAL A 145 5.71 0.80 -1.98
CA VAL A 145 6.47 0.16 -3.05
C VAL A 145 7.93 0.53 -2.92
N LEU A 146 8.80 -0.45 -3.10
CA LEU A 146 10.23 -0.21 -3.11
C LEU A 146 10.69 0.40 -4.44
N ILE A 147 11.40 1.51 -4.36
CA ILE A 147 12.17 2.10 -5.46
C ILE A 147 13.66 2.12 -5.11
N VAL A 148 14.50 2.01 -6.13
CA VAL A 148 15.95 1.93 -5.97
C VAL A 148 16.67 2.83 -6.96
N CYS A 149 17.88 3.23 -6.59
CA CYS A 149 18.91 3.77 -7.47
C CYS A 149 19.99 2.69 -7.63
N GLN A 150 20.12 2.12 -8.83
CA GLN A 150 21.08 1.06 -9.15
C GLN A 150 22.34 1.62 -9.80
N LYS A 151 23.48 0.98 -9.51
CA LYS A 151 24.78 1.28 -10.13
C LYS A 151 25.02 0.49 -11.43
N PHE A 152 24.28 -0.60 -11.63
CA PHE A 152 24.42 -1.53 -12.77
C PHE A 152 25.88 -1.99 -13.00
N GLY A 153 26.60 -2.28 -11.93
CA GLY A 153 28.01 -2.69 -11.97
C GLY A 153 28.99 -1.67 -12.58
N ARG A 154 28.60 -0.39 -12.77
CA ARG A 154 29.49 0.65 -13.32
C ARG A 154 30.40 1.20 -12.22
N LYS A 155 31.71 1.19 -12.48
CA LYS A 155 32.74 1.73 -11.56
C LYS A 155 32.87 3.26 -11.61
N ASP A 156 32.20 3.92 -12.56
CA ASP A 156 32.29 5.37 -12.78
C ASP A 156 31.45 6.22 -11.79
N GLY A 157 30.97 5.61 -10.69
CA GLY A 157 30.09 6.29 -9.73
C GLY A 157 28.69 6.62 -10.28
N TYR A 158 28.27 6.03 -11.40
CA TYR A 158 26.94 6.26 -11.97
C TYR A 158 25.84 5.73 -11.05
N HIS A 159 24.79 6.54 -10.89
CA HIS A 159 23.55 6.14 -10.23
C HIS A 159 22.39 6.32 -11.20
N SER A 160 21.57 5.28 -11.32
CA SER A 160 20.36 5.37 -12.12
C SER A 160 19.36 6.36 -11.49
N PRO A 161 18.49 7.00 -12.29
CA PRO A 161 17.33 7.68 -11.75
C PRO A 161 16.43 6.67 -11.04
N TRP A 162 15.66 7.11 -10.05
CA TRP A 162 14.69 6.26 -9.33
C TRP A 162 13.83 5.42 -10.28
N HIS A 163 13.82 4.11 -10.07
CA HIS A 163 12.98 3.14 -10.78
C HIS A 163 12.70 1.91 -9.89
N LEU A 164 11.85 1.02 -10.39
CA LEU A 164 11.64 -0.28 -9.73
C LEU A 164 12.87 -1.16 -9.91
N PRO A 165 13.28 -1.96 -8.91
CA PRO A 165 14.44 -2.82 -9.05
C PRO A 165 14.33 -3.70 -10.30
N GLN A 166 15.39 -3.75 -11.10
CA GLN A 166 15.40 -4.42 -12.38
C GLN A 166 16.74 -5.08 -12.68
N LEU A 167 16.71 -6.11 -13.52
CA LEU A 167 17.88 -6.92 -13.86
C LEU A 167 17.77 -7.47 -15.28
N ARG A 168 18.92 -7.62 -15.94
CA ARG A 168 18.98 -8.18 -17.30
C ARG A 168 18.69 -9.68 -17.27
N ASN A 169 17.87 -10.15 -18.20
CA ASN A 169 17.64 -11.58 -18.38
C ASN A 169 18.88 -12.27 -18.95
N LEU A 170 19.22 -13.43 -18.39
CA LEU A 170 20.31 -14.29 -18.89
C LEU A 170 19.75 -15.35 -19.84
N PRO A 171 20.53 -15.79 -20.84
CA PRO A 171 20.11 -16.89 -21.70
C PRO A 171 19.93 -18.16 -20.87
N GLY A 172 18.78 -18.83 -21.04
CA GLY A 172 18.43 -20.05 -20.29
C GLY A 172 17.59 -19.81 -19.03
N GLU A 173 17.38 -18.56 -18.61
CA GLU A 173 16.48 -18.22 -17.50
C GLU A 173 15.09 -17.77 -18.01
N SER A 174 14.05 -18.14 -17.26
CA SER A 174 12.72 -17.56 -17.44
C SER A 174 12.64 -16.16 -16.80
N LEU A 175 11.76 -15.29 -17.31
CA LEU A 175 11.57 -13.94 -16.75
C LEU A 175 11.23 -13.94 -15.26
N LYS A 176 10.47 -14.95 -14.81
CA LYS A 176 10.17 -15.13 -13.38
C LYS A 176 11.45 -15.41 -12.59
N GLN A 177 12.29 -16.35 -13.04
CA GLN A 177 13.57 -16.65 -12.38
C GLN A 177 14.47 -15.42 -12.37
N THR A 178 14.48 -14.61 -13.44
CA THR A 178 15.20 -13.33 -13.46
C THR A 178 14.68 -12.36 -12.39
N SER A 179 13.36 -12.30 -12.19
CA SER A 179 12.76 -11.45 -11.14
C SER A 179 13.10 -11.94 -9.73
N GLU A 180 13.16 -13.25 -9.51
CA GLU A 180 13.59 -13.86 -8.24
C GLU A 180 15.09 -13.63 -7.99
N ARG A 181 15.93 -13.77 -9.03
CA ARG A 181 17.35 -13.43 -8.98
C ARG A 181 17.57 -11.94 -8.71
N CYS A 182 16.73 -11.07 -9.26
CA CYS A 182 16.77 -9.64 -8.97
C CYS A 182 16.62 -9.35 -7.47
N LEU A 183 15.73 -10.05 -6.76
CA LEU A 183 15.65 -9.90 -5.30
C LEU A 183 16.92 -10.40 -4.60
N LYS A 184 17.47 -11.53 -5.03
CA LYS A 184 18.68 -12.13 -4.43
C LYS A 184 19.94 -11.27 -4.64
N GLU A 185 20.08 -10.62 -5.79
CA GLU A 185 21.27 -9.78 -6.07
C GLU A 185 21.21 -8.42 -5.37
N LEU A 186 20.01 -7.87 -5.20
CA LEU A 186 19.82 -6.54 -4.61
C LEU A 186 19.76 -6.54 -3.09
N PHE A 187 19.41 -7.67 -2.47
CA PHE A 187 19.35 -7.81 -1.02
C PHE A 187 20.29 -8.90 -0.54
N THR A 188 21.10 -8.58 0.48
CA THR A 188 21.99 -9.55 1.13
C THR A 188 21.21 -10.51 2.01
N THR A 189 20.05 -10.09 2.51
CA THR A 189 19.12 -10.97 3.22
C THR A 189 18.27 -11.74 2.22
N GLU A 190 17.93 -13.00 2.53
CA GLU A 190 17.00 -13.78 1.72
C GLU A 190 15.60 -13.15 1.71
N VAL A 191 15.36 -12.26 0.74
CA VAL A 191 14.05 -11.68 0.48
C VAL A 191 13.30 -12.61 -0.47
N HIS A 192 12.49 -13.49 0.11
CA HIS A 192 11.53 -14.29 -0.64
C HIS A 192 10.31 -13.42 -0.96
N GLY A 193 10.28 -12.85 -2.17
CA GLY A 193 9.09 -12.18 -2.68
C GLY A 193 7.92 -13.16 -2.76
N LYS A 194 6.94 -13.06 -1.86
CA LYS A 194 5.79 -13.96 -1.87
C LYS A 194 4.84 -13.57 -3.00
N GLY A 195 4.35 -14.57 -3.74
CA GLY A 195 3.29 -14.37 -4.73
C GLY A 195 3.76 -13.81 -6.08
N ILE A 196 5.01 -14.03 -6.47
CA ILE A 196 5.48 -13.72 -7.83
C ILE A 196 4.73 -14.60 -8.83
N SER A 197 3.97 -13.97 -9.72
CA SER A 197 3.26 -14.62 -10.81
C SER A 197 4.23 -15.10 -11.91
N ASN A 198 3.84 -16.15 -12.65
CA ASN A 198 4.62 -16.59 -13.81
C ASN A 198 4.54 -15.60 -14.99
N ALA A 199 3.45 -14.84 -15.08
CA ALA A 199 3.28 -13.80 -16.09
C ALA A 199 3.63 -12.42 -15.51
N PRO A 200 4.33 -11.56 -16.27
CA PRO A 200 4.47 -10.16 -15.93
C PRO A 200 3.12 -9.46 -16.00
N PHE A 201 2.90 -8.45 -15.15
CA PHE A 201 1.66 -7.67 -15.17
C PHE A 201 1.69 -6.53 -16.19
N SER A 202 2.88 -6.09 -16.60
CA SER A 202 3.07 -5.00 -17.56
C SER A 202 4.43 -5.07 -18.25
N VAL A 203 4.57 -4.34 -19.35
CA VAL A 203 5.81 -4.20 -20.13
C VAL A 203 6.07 -2.73 -20.49
N TYR A 204 7.33 -2.33 -20.47
CA TYR A 204 7.77 -0.99 -20.87
C TYR A 204 8.95 -1.08 -21.84
N PHE A 205 8.84 -0.36 -22.96
CA PHE A 205 9.89 -0.30 -23.98
C PHE A 205 10.54 1.09 -23.97
N TYR A 206 11.87 1.13 -24.02
CA TYR A 206 12.59 2.38 -24.24
C TYR A 206 13.80 2.16 -25.14
N SER A 207 14.05 3.13 -26.03
CA SER A 207 15.18 3.10 -26.95
C SER A 207 16.43 3.67 -26.29
N TYR A 208 17.59 3.08 -26.56
CA TYR A 208 18.85 3.63 -26.07
C TYR A 208 19.27 4.85 -26.89
N PRO A 209 19.73 5.94 -26.26
CA PRO A 209 20.37 7.04 -26.98
C PRO A 209 21.56 6.56 -27.81
N ALA A 210 21.82 7.19 -28.97
CA ALA A 210 22.87 6.75 -29.89
C ALA A 210 24.26 6.67 -29.24
N GLN A 211 24.60 7.64 -28.40
CA GLN A 211 25.85 7.68 -27.62
C GLN A 211 25.99 6.48 -26.68
N LEU A 212 24.89 6.04 -26.08
CA LEU A 212 24.88 4.89 -25.17
C LEU A 212 25.03 3.57 -25.94
N ARG A 213 24.42 3.45 -27.13
CA ARG A 213 24.57 2.27 -27.99
C ARG A 213 26.00 2.05 -28.43
N GLN A 214 26.69 3.12 -28.85
CA GLN A 214 28.10 3.07 -29.21
C GLN A 214 28.97 2.67 -28.02
N ARG A 215 28.72 3.23 -26.83
CA ARG A 215 29.46 2.94 -25.61
C ARG A 215 29.28 1.49 -25.13
N LEU A 216 28.04 0.98 -25.16
CA LEU A 216 27.74 -0.38 -24.71
C LEU A 216 28.12 -1.44 -25.75
N LYS A 217 28.49 -1.05 -26.97
CA LYS A 217 28.78 -1.94 -28.11
C LYS A 217 27.67 -2.99 -28.32
N THR A 218 26.43 -2.62 -28.02
CA THR A 218 25.27 -3.50 -28.11
C THR A 218 24.63 -3.39 -29.50
N GLN A 219 24.25 -4.53 -30.08
CA GLN A 219 23.44 -4.57 -31.31
C GLN A 219 21.96 -4.23 -31.05
N SER A 220 21.55 -4.19 -29.77
CA SER A 220 20.21 -3.88 -29.32
C SER A 220 19.85 -2.40 -29.51
N ARG A 221 18.69 -2.12 -30.11
CA ARG A 221 18.08 -0.79 -30.31
C ARG A 221 17.62 -0.16 -28.99
N GLY A 222 17.24 -0.97 -28.01
CA GLY A 222 16.74 -0.53 -26.71
C GLY A 222 16.51 -1.68 -25.75
N ALA A 223 15.72 -1.43 -24.71
CA ALA A 223 15.32 -2.42 -23.71
C ALA A 223 13.80 -2.60 -23.62
N ALA A 224 13.40 -3.84 -23.35
CA ALA A 224 12.06 -4.23 -22.96
C ALA A 224 12.07 -4.69 -21.49
N VAL A 225 11.40 -3.94 -20.63
CA VAL A 225 11.31 -4.19 -19.18
C VAL A 225 9.97 -4.83 -18.87
N PHE A 226 10.00 -6.07 -18.38
CA PHE A 226 8.82 -6.80 -17.93
C PHE A 226 8.65 -6.66 -16.43
N PHE A 227 7.51 -6.18 -15.96
CA PHE A 227 7.25 -5.94 -14.54
C PHE A 227 6.53 -7.11 -13.89
N PHE A 228 7.06 -7.55 -12.75
CA PHE A 228 6.48 -8.55 -11.87
C PHE A 228 6.09 -7.90 -10.54
N LYS A 229 5.10 -8.47 -9.86
CA LYS A 229 4.67 -8.02 -8.54
C LYS A 229 5.07 -9.05 -7.49
N ALA A 230 5.59 -8.58 -6.37
CA ALA A 230 5.89 -9.42 -5.21
C ALA A 230 5.42 -8.74 -3.94
N LEU A 231 4.99 -9.54 -2.96
CA LEU A 231 4.67 -9.04 -1.63
C LEU A 231 5.88 -9.22 -0.71
N TYR A 232 6.14 -8.19 0.10
CA TYR A 232 7.11 -8.23 1.19
C TYR A 232 6.39 -8.46 2.51
N PRO A 233 6.35 -9.71 3.02
CA PRO A 233 5.64 -10.01 4.27
C PRO A 233 6.43 -9.62 5.52
N ASN A 234 7.75 -9.44 5.40
CA ASN A 234 8.63 -9.22 6.53
C ASN A 234 8.47 -7.80 7.09
N ARG A 235 8.60 -7.67 8.42
CA ARG A 235 8.51 -6.38 9.13
C ARG A 235 9.87 -5.71 9.33
N VAL A 236 10.95 -6.40 8.98
CA VAL A 236 12.33 -5.93 9.12
C VAL A 236 12.81 -5.33 7.80
N PRO A 237 13.49 -4.18 7.79
CA PRO A 237 14.05 -3.60 6.57
C PRO A 237 15.02 -4.57 5.88
N PRO A 238 14.93 -4.75 4.55
CA PRO A 238 15.86 -5.63 3.87
C PRO A 238 17.26 -5.03 3.90
N MET A 239 18.28 -5.86 4.14
CA MET A 239 19.67 -5.41 3.99
C MET A 239 20.01 -5.34 2.52
N VAL A 240 20.34 -4.14 2.05
CA VAL A 240 20.59 -3.88 0.63
C VAL A 240 22.06 -4.11 0.31
N ASN A 241 22.30 -4.75 -0.84
CA ASN A 241 23.64 -4.92 -1.40
C ASN A 241 24.17 -3.57 -1.92
N LYS A 242 25.16 -3.01 -1.24
CA LYS A 242 25.73 -1.68 -1.54
C LYS A 242 26.51 -1.63 -2.86
N ASP A 243 26.91 -2.78 -3.39
CA ASP A 243 27.65 -2.86 -4.65
C ASP A 243 26.72 -2.61 -5.84
N GLU A 244 25.48 -3.08 -5.76
CA GLU A 244 24.49 -2.95 -6.83
C GLU A 244 23.53 -1.77 -6.63
N VAL A 245 23.17 -1.46 -5.38
CA VAL A 245 22.20 -0.41 -5.05
C VAL A 245 22.90 0.72 -4.31
N ALA A 246 22.77 1.93 -4.85
CA ALA A 246 23.27 3.15 -4.24
C ALA A 246 22.33 3.66 -3.13
N ASP A 247 21.03 3.65 -3.39
CA ASP A 247 20.01 4.08 -2.45
C ASP A 247 18.68 3.37 -2.71
N TYR A 248 17.83 3.28 -1.68
CA TYR A 248 16.49 2.71 -1.75
C TYR A 248 15.52 3.48 -0.88
N LYS A 249 14.24 3.48 -1.28
CA LYS A 249 13.14 4.12 -0.54
C LYS A 249 11.87 3.31 -0.69
N TRP A 250 11.07 3.27 0.37
CA TRP A 250 9.69 2.79 0.34
C TRP A 250 8.78 3.98 0.10
N VAL A 251 7.99 3.99 -0.97
CA VAL A 251 7.17 5.13 -1.38
C VAL A 251 5.69 4.77 -1.44
N SER A 252 4.82 5.73 -1.10
CA SER A 252 3.38 5.62 -1.36
C SER A 252 3.10 5.84 -2.86
N ALA A 253 1.87 5.57 -3.31
CA ALA A 253 1.49 5.84 -4.71
C ALA A 253 1.72 7.29 -5.12
N GLU A 254 1.46 8.23 -4.21
CA GLU A 254 1.56 9.67 -4.47
C GLU A 254 3.01 10.10 -4.64
N GLU A 255 3.88 9.67 -3.72
CA GLU A 255 5.30 9.93 -3.78
C GLU A 255 5.93 9.26 -5.01
N PHE A 256 5.49 8.04 -5.35
CA PHE A 256 5.93 7.35 -6.56
C PHE A 256 5.57 8.14 -7.82
N ALA A 257 4.32 8.62 -7.91
CA ALA A 257 3.87 9.45 -9.02
C ALA A 257 4.70 10.74 -9.11
N ALA A 258 4.92 11.42 -7.99
CA ALA A 258 5.70 12.65 -7.90
C ALA A 258 7.17 12.48 -8.35
N ILE A 259 7.83 11.41 -7.92
CA ILE A 259 9.22 11.12 -8.29
C ILE A 259 9.34 10.80 -9.79
N MET A 260 8.32 10.19 -10.38
CA MET A 260 8.36 9.73 -11.77
C MET A 260 7.61 10.64 -12.76
N ILE A 261 7.22 11.86 -12.38
CA ILE A 261 6.48 12.82 -13.23
C ILE A 261 7.13 12.97 -14.61
N HIS A 262 8.46 13.07 -14.66
CA HIS A 262 9.22 13.27 -15.90
C HIS A 262 9.24 12.02 -16.82
N LYS A 263 8.75 10.87 -16.36
CA LYS A 263 8.70 9.60 -17.11
C LYS A 263 7.24 9.12 -17.24
N THR A 264 6.40 9.92 -17.89
CA THR A 264 4.96 9.62 -18.04
C THR A 264 4.70 8.27 -18.71
N SER A 265 5.51 7.86 -19.69
CA SER A 265 5.39 6.55 -20.35
C SER A 265 5.64 5.38 -19.38
N TYR A 266 6.60 5.53 -18.47
CA TYR A 266 6.90 4.56 -17.43
C TYR A 266 5.76 4.50 -16.39
N LEU A 267 5.26 5.67 -15.95
CA LEU A 267 4.11 5.75 -15.05
C LEU A 267 2.86 5.08 -15.63
N ARG A 268 2.58 5.27 -16.93
CA ARG A 268 1.47 4.57 -17.60
C ARG A 268 1.66 3.06 -17.58
N ALA A 269 2.87 2.57 -17.85
CA ALA A 269 3.16 1.14 -17.81
C ALA A 269 2.94 0.55 -16.41
N VAL A 270 3.28 1.29 -15.35
CA VAL A 270 3.17 0.81 -13.95
C VAL A 270 1.83 1.21 -13.30
N SER A 271 0.91 1.85 -14.03
CA SER A 271 -0.35 2.37 -13.48
C SER A 271 -1.21 1.31 -12.77
N THR A 272 -1.16 0.05 -13.24
CA THR A 272 -1.89 -1.08 -12.64
C THR A 272 -1.31 -1.56 -11.32
N LEU A 273 -0.12 -1.08 -10.92
CA LEU A 273 0.51 -1.45 -9.65
C LEU A 273 -0.28 -0.90 -8.46
N PHE A 274 -0.85 0.29 -8.62
CA PHE A 274 -1.62 0.98 -7.60
C PHE A 274 -3.11 0.88 -7.93
N PRO A 275 -3.99 0.66 -6.94
CA PRO A 275 -5.42 0.77 -7.17
C PRO A 275 -5.77 2.18 -7.68
N SER A 276 -6.66 2.24 -8.67
CA SER A 276 -7.01 3.47 -9.41
C SER A 276 -7.46 4.62 -8.51
N TYR A 277 -8.16 4.32 -7.41
CA TYR A 277 -8.66 5.33 -6.47
C TYR A 277 -7.54 6.14 -5.79
N LEU A 278 -6.34 5.58 -5.63
CA LEU A 278 -5.22 6.27 -4.98
C LEU A 278 -4.53 7.27 -5.89
N LEU A 279 -4.55 7.02 -7.19
CA LEU A 279 -4.07 7.98 -8.18
C LEU A 279 -5.12 9.08 -8.44
N THR A 280 -6.41 8.79 -8.21
CA THR A 280 -7.52 9.71 -8.48
C THR A 280 -7.67 10.79 -7.41
N LYS A 281 -7.39 10.49 -6.13
CA LYS A 281 -7.40 11.46 -5.02
C LYS A 281 -6.66 12.76 -5.40
N ASN A 282 -5.53 12.62 -6.10
CA ASN A 282 -4.68 13.76 -6.46
C ASN A 282 -4.97 14.37 -7.83
N SER A 283 -5.70 13.70 -8.73
CA SER A 283 -6.18 14.38 -9.94
C SER A 283 -7.18 15.49 -9.62
N LEU A 284 -7.98 15.31 -8.57
CA LEU A 284 -8.92 16.31 -8.06
C LEU A 284 -8.22 17.43 -7.26
N GLU A 285 -7.14 17.12 -6.52
CA GLU A 285 -6.37 18.13 -5.78
C GLU A 285 -5.43 18.93 -6.70
N TYR A 286 -4.71 18.29 -7.64
CA TYR A 286 -3.90 18.99 -8.65
C TYR A 286 -4.75 19.87 -9.58
N ALA A 287 -5.97 19.43 -9.95
CA ALA A 287 -6.90 20.26 -10.73
C ALA A 287 -7.33 21.51 -9.95
N LYS A 288 -7.58 21.39 -8.64
CA LYS A 288 -7.93 22.53 -7.77
C LYS A 288 -6.76 23.51 -7.58
N GLU A 289 -5.53 23.01 -7.47
CA GLU A 289 -4.34 23.87 -7.37
C GLU A 289 -4.04 24.61 -8.68
N THR A 290 -4.17 23.92 -9.83
CA THR A 290 -4.00 24.57 -11.14
C THR A 290 -5.12 25.57 -11.45
N GLU A 291 -6.37 25.30 -11.07
CA GLU A 291 -7.46 26.28 -11.18
C GLU A 291 -7.26 27.49 -10.25
N SER A 292 -6.78 27.27 -9.01
CA SER A 292 -6.49 28.36 -8.07
C SER A 292 -5.34 29.26 -8.55
N GLN A 293 -4.28 28.69 -9.14
CA GLN A 293 -3.17 29.45 -9.72
C GLN A 293 -3.58 30.21 -10.99
N LYS A 294 -4.47 29.63 -11.80
CA LYS A 294 -5.03 30.28 -13.01
C LYS A 294 -5.98 31.43 -12.67
N ASN A 295 -6.68 31.34 -11.54
CA ASN A 295 -7.55 32.40 -11.04
C ASN A 295 -6.74 33.54 -10.39
N ARG A 296 -5.66 33.23 -9.64
CA ARG A 296 -4.76 34.26 -9.08
C ARG A 296 -4.03 35.07 -10.17
N SER A 297 -3.51 34.40 -11.19
CA SER A 297 -2.86 35.08 -12.32
C SER A 297 -3.82 35.94 -13.15
N LYS A 298 -5.09 35.55 -13.29
CA LYS A 298 -6.10 36.40 -13.94
C LYS A 298 -6.44 37.65 -13.14
N ILE A 299 -6.50 37.54 -11.81
CA ILE A 299 -6.77 38.69 -10.93
C ILE A 299 -5.59 39.67 -10.95
N GLU A 300 -4.35 39.19 -10.92
CA GLU A 300 -3.16 40.06 -11.00
C GLU A 300 -3.05 40.81 -12.34
N VAL A 301 -3.41 40.18 -13.46
CA VAL A 301 -3.43 40.84 -14.79
C VAL A 301 -4.54 41.90 -14.89
N GLN A 302 -5.65 41.72 -14.17
CA GLN A 302 -6.77 42.66 -14.18
C GLN A 302 -6.51 43.88 -13.28
N VAL A 303 -5.70 43.74 -12.23
CA VAL A 303 -5.29 44.85 -11.35
C VAL A 303 -4.19 45.72 -11.98
N GLN A 304 -3.37 45.16 -12.88
CA GLN A 304 -2.34 45.92 -13.61
C GLN A 304 -2.87 46.68 -14.84
N SER A 305 -4.15 46.51 -15.19
CA SER A 305 -4.79 47.14 -16.36
C SER A 305 -5.85 48.21 -16.01
N CYS A 306 -5.89 48.66 -14.75
CA CYS A 306 -6.69 49.81 -14.30
C CYS A 306 -5.79 50.96 -13.87
#